data_AF-A0A2N1F677-F1
#
_entry.id   AF-A0A2N1F677-F1
#
_cell.length_a   1.000
_cell.length_b   1.000
_cell.length_c   1.000
_cell.angle_alpha   90.00
_cell.angle_beta   90.00
_cell.angle_gamma   90.00
#
_symmetry.space_group_name_H-M   'P 1'
#
loop_
_entity.id
_entity.type
_entity.pdbx_description
1 polymer ?
#
loop_
_entity_poly.entity_id
_entity_poly.type
_entity_poly.pdbx_seq_one_letter_code
_entity_poly.pdbx_strand_id
1 'polypeptide(L)'
;MSISKESILKEKKYPIGDLKSILKKDLLNHGKNDKYSDSPEKLVVSLTCKIDELDFLLMKVVAAFNEIQEHSSDSLKLNVFLNRRIEISPPPPPLI
;
A
#
# COMPACT_ATOMS: atom_id res chain seq x y z
N MET A 1 6.41 2.76 16.83
CA MET A 1 5.13 2.54 16.15
C MET A 1 4.74 1.09 16.37
N SER A 2 3.62 0.84 17.04
CA SER A 2 3.19 -0.50 17.41
C SER A 2 2.23 -1.02 16.35
N ILE A 3 2.69 -1.96 15.54
CA ILE A 3 1.78 -2.87 14.82
C ILE A 3 1.10 -3.69 15.92
N SER A 4 -0.24 -3.62 16.01
CA SER A 4 -0.99 -4.47 16.95
C SER A 4 -0.59 -5.92 16.74
N LYS A 5 -0.31 -6.64 17.84
CA LYS A 5 0.22 -8.02 17.88
C LYS A 5 -0.58 -9.08 17.09
N GLU A 6 -1.70 -8.70 16.50
CA GLU A 6 -2.65 -9.59 15.82
C GLU A 6 -2.72 -9.36 14.30
N SER A 7 -1.94 -8.44 13.73
CA SER A 7 -1.91 -8.22 12.28
C SER A 7 -0.88 -9.12 11.60
N ILE A 8 -1.34 -10.15 10.90
CA ILE A 8 -0.51 -10.95 9.98
C ILE A 8 -0.34 -10.16 8.68
N LEU A 9 0.90 -9.75 8.39
CA LEU A 9 1.23 -9.07 7.14
C LEU A 9 1.27 -10.09 5.99
N LYS A 10 0.29 -10.02 5.09
CA LYS A 10 0.27 -10.83 3.87
C LYS A 10 0.90 -10.03 2.73
N GLU A 11 2.22 -10.10 2.60
CA GLU A 11 2.93 -9.41 1.52
C GLU A 11 2.73 -10.12 0.19
N LYS A 12 2.11 -9.41 -0.76
CA LYS A 12 2.05 -9.84 -2.16
C LYS A 12 2.49 -8.67 -3.02
N LYS A 13 3.54 -8.89 -3.81
CA LYS A 13 4.13 -7.86 -4.68
C LYS A 13 3.33 -7.79 -5.97
N TYR A 14 2.94 -6.58 -6.34
CA TYR A 14 2.18 -6.33 -7.55
C TYR A 14 2.79 -5.18 -8.35
N PRO A 15 2.72 -5.21 -9.69
CA PRO A 15 3.12 -4.07 -10.49
C PRO A 15 2.17 -2.90 -10.28
N ILE A 16 2.68 -1.67 -10.37
CA ILE A 16 1.88 -0.45 -10.19
C ILE A 16 0.71 -0.33 -11.18
N GLY A 17 0.81 -0.97 -12.35
CA GLY A 17 -0.28 -1.01 -13.35
C GLY A 17 -1.52 -1.76 -12.86
N ASP A 18 -1.38 -2.71 -11.93
CA ASP A 18 -2.50 -3.49 -11.39
C ASP A 18 -3.15 -2.82 -10.17
N LEU A 19 -2.60 -1.70 -9.69
CA LEU A 19 -2.97 -1.02 -8.46
C LEU A 19 -4.48 -0.85 -8.31
N LYS A 20 -5.16 -0.32 -9.35
CA LYS A 20 -6.61 -0.12 -9.34
C LYS A 20 -7.38 -1.43 -9.20
N SER A 21 -7.01 -2.45 -9.96
CA SER A 21 -7.68 -3.75 -9.95
C SER A 21 -7.55 -4.43 -8.59
N ILE A 22 -6.37 -4.32 -7.97
CA ILE A 22 -6.08 -4.91 -6.65
C ILE A 22 -6.82 -4.14 -5.56
N LEU A 23 -6.67 -2.80 -5.52
CA LEU A 23 -7.40 -1.95 -4.57
C LEU A 23 -8.89 -2.21 -4.62
N LYS A 24 -9.47 -2.30 -5.82
CA LYS A 24 -10.90 -2.58 -5.99
C LYS A 24 -11.29 -3.95 -5.44
N LYS A 25 -10.47 -4.98 -5.68
CA LYS A 25 -10.73 -6.34 -5.14
C LYS A 25 -10.70 -6.36 -3.63
N ASP A 26 -9.71 -5.72 -3.02
CA ASP A 26 -9.58 -5.69 -1.56
C ASP A 26 -10.64 -4.83 -0.88
N LEU A 27 -10.89 -3.62 -1.38
CA LEU A 27 -11.88 -2.70 -0.80
C LEU A 27 -13.30 -3.27 -0.91
N LEU A 28 -13.64 -3.96 -1.99
CA LEU A 28 -14.99 -4.50 -2.22
C LEU A 28 -15.14 -5.98 -1.86
N ASN A 29 -14.15 -6.56 -1.16
CA ASN A 29 -14.18 -7.98 -0.80
C ASN A 29 -15.24 -8.28 0.28
N HIS A 30 -15.36 -7.43 1.30
CA HIS A 30 -16.26 -7.61 2.45
C HIS A 30 -16.25 -9.03 3.04
N GLY A 31 -15.06 -9.64 3.17
CA GLY A 31 -14.88 -10.98 3.74
C GLY A 31 -15.33 -12.15 2.87
N LYS A 32 -15.67 -11.93 1.59
CA LYS A 32 -16.10 -13.00 0.67
C LYS A 32 -14.96 -13.95 0.29
N ASN A 33 -13.73 -13.44 0.23
CA ASN A 33 -12.54 -14.20 -0.13
C ASN A 33 -11.41 -13.92 0.87
N ASP A 34 -10.94 -14.99 1.51
CA ASP A 34 -9.89 -15.02 2.54
C ASP A 34 -8.49 -14.61 2.01
N LYS A 35 -8.34 -14.44 0.70
CA LYS A 35 -7.12 -13.93 0.08
C LYS A 35 -7.00 -12.42 0.12
N TYR A 36 -8.09 -11.70 0.37
CA TYR A 36 -8.16 -10.24 0.39
C TYR A 36 -8.60 -9.72 1.75
N SER A 37 -8.53 -8.41 1.97
CA SER A 37 -8.97 -7.79 3.24
C SER A 37 -10.44 -8.08 3.56
N ASP A 38 -10.73 -8.40 4.83
CA ASP A 38 -12.10 -8.64 5.28
C ASP A 38 -12.97 -7.39 5.22
N SER A 39 -12.36 -6.21 5.40
CA SER A 39 -13.06 -4.92 5.33
C SER A 39 -12.13 -3.82 4.79
N PRO A 40 -12.69 -2.76 4.18
CA PRO A 40 -11.91 -1.62 3.69
C PRO A 40 -11.01 -1.00 4.76
N GLU A 41 -11.48 -0.94 6.01
CA GLU A 41 -10.77 -0.30 7.11
C GLU A 41 -9.52 -1.06 7.54
N LYS A 42 -9.46 -2.37 7.26
CA LYS A 42 -8.31 -3.23 7.57
C LYS A 42 -7.26 -3.23 6.44
N LEU A 43 -7.59 -2.72 5.26
CA LEU A 43 -6.64 -2.65 4.15
C LEU A 43 -5.61 -1.54 4.42
N VAL A 44 -4.33 -1.89 4.28
CA VAL A 44 -3.20 -0.96 4.37
C VAL A 44 -2.38 -1.05 3.09
N VAL A 45 -2.22 0.07 2.39
CA VAL A 45 -1.34 0.19 1.23
C VAL A 45 0.05 0.61 1.72
N SER A 46 1.00 -0.31 1.66
CA SER A 46 2.40 -0.04 2.01
C SER A 46 3.15 0.48 0.78
N LEU A 47 3.71 1.68 0.87
CA LEU A 47 4.53 2.28 -0.17
C LEU A 47 5.99 2.33 0.27
N THR A 48 6.85 1.67 -0.51
CA THR A 48 8.30 1.68 -0.31
C THR A 48 8.95 2.26 -1.54
N CYS A 49 9.50 3.46 -1.42
CA CYS A 49 10.08 4.21 -2.53
C CYS A 49 11.22 5.12 -2.08
N LYS A 50 11.92 5.70 -3.05
CA LYS A 50 12.79 6.84 -2.79
C LYS A 50 11.96 8.10 -2.57
N ILE A 51 12.55 9.10 -1.91
CA ILE A 51 11.81 10.32 -1.54
C ILE A 51 11.35 11.15 -2.75
N ASP A 52 12.12 11.13 -3.83
CA ASP A 52 11.84 11.77 -5.12
C ASP A 52 10.71 11.08 -5.91
N GLU A 53 10.42 9.80 -5.62
CA GLU A 53 9.34 9.03 -6.23
C GLU A 53 8.03 9.07 -5.42
N LEU A 54 8.08 9.56 -4.18
CA LEU A 54 6.97 9.47 -3.22
C LEU A 54 5.72 10.21 -3.71
N ASP A 55 5.88 11.44 -4.18
CA ASP A 55 4.77 12.29 -4.63
C ASP A 55 4.00 11.62 -5.78
N PHE A 56 4.72 11.14 -6.78
CA PHE A 56 4.16 10.42 -7.93
C PHE A 56 3.40 9.15 -7.51
N LEU A 57 3.97 8.35 -6.61
CA LEU A 57 3.33 7.12 -6.15
C LEU A 57 2.09 7.42 -5.30
N LEU A 58 2.15 8.42 -4.43
CA LEU A 58 1.03 8.82 -3.61
C LEU A 58 -0.13 9.34 -4.49
N MET A 59 0.16 10.18 -5.48
CA MET A 59 -0.85 10.64 -6.44
C MET A 59 -1.52 9.48 -7.18
N LYS A 60 -0.76 8.46 -7.59
CA LYS A 60 -1.32 7.26 -8.26
C LYS A 60 -2.26 6.46 -7.35
N VAL A 61 -1.89 6.29 -6.08
CA VAL A 61 -2.72 5.57 -5.10
C VAL A 61 -4.01 6.35 -4.81
N VAL A 62 -3.90 7.66 -4.60
CA VAL A 62 -5.06 8.52 -4.35
C VAL A 62 -5.98 8.55 -5.57
N ALA A 63 -5.44 8.69 -6.79
CA ALA A 63 -6.24 8.67 -8.02
C ALA A 63 -7.00 7.35 -8.19
N ALA A 64 -6.30 6.22 -8.04
CA ALA A 64 -6.92 4.89 -8.12
C ALA A 64 -8.01 4.70 -7.06
N PHE A 65 -7.79 5.20 -5.84
CA PHE A 65 -8.78 5.15 -4.76
C PHE A 65 -10.01 6.02 -5.07
N ASN A 66 -9.83 7.26 -5.51
CA ASN A 66 -10.93 8.17 -5.83
C ASN A 66 -11.82 7.61 -6.93
N GLU A 67 -11.23 7.04 -7.98
CA GLU A 67 -12.00 6.37 -9.04
C GLU A 67 -12.82 5.18 -8.51
N ILE A 68 -12.35 4.48 -7.47
CA ILE A 68 -13.12 3.39 -6.84
C ILE A 68 -14.24 3.97 -5.98
N GLN A 69 -13.95 5.04 -5.22
CA GLN A 69 -14.91 5.70 -4.34
C GLN A 69 -16.06 6.34 -5.13
N GLU A 70 -15.80 6.95 -6.29
CA GLU A 70 -16.85 7.50 -7.17
C GLU A 70 -17.87 6.45 -7.62
N HIS A 71 -17.47 5.18 -7.67
CA HIS A 71 -18.31 4.06 -8.06
C HIS A 71 -18.79 3.21 -6.87
N SER A 72 -18.48 3.64 -5.64
CA SER A 72 -18.88 2.97 -4.40
C SER A 72 -19.94 3.82 -3.68
N SER A 73 -21.03 3.19 -3.26
CA SER A 73 -22.01 3.83 -2.37
C SER A 73 -21.48 4.01 -0.95
N ASP A 74 -20.51 3.18 -0.55
CA ASP A 74 -19.93 3.18 0.78
C ASP A 74 -18.82 4.20 0.88
N SER A 75 -18.71 4.87 2.04
CA SER A 75 -17.58 5.75 2.36
C SER A 75 -16.35 4.91 2.70
N LEU A 76 -15.56 4.55 1.70
CA LEU A 76 -14.34 3.78 1.88
C LEU A 76 -13.26 4.64 2.56
N LYS A 77 -12.27 3.97 3.15
CA LYS A 77 -11.09 4.61 3.75
C LYS A 77 -9.83 4.11 3.08
N LEU A 78 -8.90 5.02 2.85
CA LEU A 78 -7.56 4.71 2.35
C LEU A 78 -6.55 4.84 3.49
N ASN A 79 -6.01 3.72 3.96
CA ASN A 79 -4.89 3.71 4.91
C ASN A 79 -3.57 3.51 4.16
N VAL A 80 -2.66 4.47 4.26
CA VAL A 80 -1.34 4.40 3.60
C VAL A 80 -0.24 4.33 4.66
N PHE A 81 0.67 3.37 4.50
CA PHE A 81 1.87 3.26 5.31
C PHE A 81 3.11 3.54 4.46
N LEU A 82 3.90 4.55 4.85
CA LEU A 82 5.08 4.98 4.11
C LEU A 82 6.34 4.36 4.72
N ASN A 83 7.02 3.54 3.93
CA ASN A 83 8.31 2.96 4.26
C ASN A 83 9.43 3.71 3.53
N ARG A 84 10.30 4.37 4.28
CA ARG A 84 11.51 4.96 3.72
C ARG A 84 12.51 3.85 3.40
N ARG A 85 12.98 3.77 2.15
CA ARG A 85 14.17 2.99 1.83
C ARG A 85 15.38 3.63 2.51
N ILE A 86 16.03 2.88 3.40
CA ILE A 86 17.32 3.28 3.97
C ILE A 86 18.37 2.90 2.92
N GLU A 87 19.01 3.91 2.32
CA GLU A 87 20.18 3.68 1.48
C GLU A 87 21.37 3.37 2.40
N ILE A 88 21.82 2.11 2.38
CA ILE A 88 23.05 1.73 3.07
C ILE A 88 24.19 2.18 2.17
N SER A 89 24.92 3.22 2.58
CA SER A 89 26.16 3.62 1.91
C SER A 89 27.14 2.44 1.98
N PRO A 90 27.84 2.09 0.88
CA PRO A 90 28.88 1.08 0.95
C PRO A 90 29.94 1.51 1.99
N PRO A 91 30.57 0.56 2.69
CA PRO A 91 31.63 0.88 3.62
C PRO A 91 32.73 1.67 2.90
N PRO A 92 33.39 2.63 3.57
CA PRO A 92 34.48 3.38 2.97
C PRO A 92 35.57 2.43 2.46
N PRO A 93 36.26 2.78 1.35
CA PRO A 93 37.35 1.97 0.82
C PRO A 93 38.43 1.73 1.89
N PRO A 94 39.13 0.58 1.87
CA PRO A 94 40.29 0.37 2.73
C PRO A 94 41.32 1.49 2.50
N LEU A 95 41.88 2.03 3.59
CA LEU A 95 43.04 2.91 3.49
C LEU A 95 44.22 2.04 3.01
N ILE A 96 44.73 2.34 1.81
CA ILE A 96 45.93 1.73 1.22
C ILE A 96 47.17 2.46 1.74
#